data_AF-A0A0W8I6X8-F1
#
_entry.id   AF-A0A0W8I6X8-F1
#
_cell.length_a   1.000
_cell.length_b   1.000
_cell.length_c   1.000
_cell.angle_alpha   90.00
_cell.angle_beta   90.00
_cell.angle_gamma   90.00
#
_symmetry.space_group_name_H-M   'P 1'
#
loop_
_entity.id
_entity.type
_entity.pdbx_description
1 polymer ?
#
loop_
_entity_poly.entity_id
_entity_poly.type
_entity_poly.pdbx_seq_one_letter_code
_entity_poly.pdbx_strand_id
1 'polypeptide(L)' 'MTSSPHRFTAAAEELVWGGTTYTVVRLPAALAEQADAEGTRRVGGTMDGVEVNLGLNRAPVPEDAFVYAGPVARVAV' A
#
# COMPACT_ATOMS: atom_id res chain seq x y z
N MET A 1 4.66 -22.31 -6.75
CA MET A 1 3.28 -22.08 -6.28
C MET A 1 2.78 -20.84 -6.97
N THR A 2 1.70 -20.92 -7.76
CA THR A 2 1.09 -19.75 -8.36
C THR A 2 0.18 -19.14 -7.30
N SER A 3 0.60 -18.04 -6.68
CA SER A 3 -0.27 -17.36 -5.73
C SER A 3 -1.48 -16.76 -6.45
N SER A 4 -2.65 -16.81 -5.80
CA SER A 4 -3.85 -16.14 -6.30
C SER A 4 -3.75 -14.63 -6.01
N PRO A 5 -4.21 -13.76 -6.92
CA PRO A 5 -4.13 -12.33 -6.70
C PRO A 5 -5.02 -11.90 -5.54
N HIS A 6 -4.48 -11.07 -4.65
CA HIS A 6 -5.24 -10.41 -3.59
C HIS A 6 -6.16 -9.35 -4.19
N ARG A 7 -7.42 -9.29 -3.73
CA ARG A 7 -8.37 -8.23 -4.08
C ARG A 7 -8.99 -7.67 -2.81
N PHE A 8 -8.89 -6.36 -2.64
CA PHE A 8 -9.40 -5.65 -1.48
C PHE A 8 -9.80 -4.22 -1.84
N THR A 9 -10.54 -3.58 -0.94
CA THR A 9 -10.87 -2.15 -0.99
C THR A 9 -10.25 -1.50 0.24
N ALA A 10 -9.61 -0.36 0.06
CA ALA A 10 -8.99 0.40 1.14
C ALA A 10 -9.11 1.90 0.84
N ALA A 11 -9.11 2.71 1.90
CA ALA A 11 -9.06 4.16 1.77
C ALA A 11 -7.61 4.62 1.50
N ALA A 12 -7.48 5.72 0.77
CA ALA A 12 -6.26 6.50 0.79
C ALA A 12 -6.28 7.38 2.04
N GLU A 13 -5.25 7.26 2.89
CA GLU A 13 -5.15 7.92 4.20
C GLU A 13 -3.95 8.86 4.24
N GLU A 14 -4.05 9.93 5.03
CA GLU A 14 -2.88 10.77 5.35
C GLU A 14 -2.04 10.10 6.46
N LEU A 15 -0.74 9.98 6.24
CA LEU A 15 0.24 9.51 7.20
C LEU A 15 1.28 10.59 7.44
N VAL A 16 1.32 11.14 8.66
CA VAL A 16 2.35 12.11 9.06
C VAL A 16 3.55 11.36 9.61
N TRP A 17 4.69 11.44 8.93
CA TRP A 17 5.92 10.77 9.35
C TRP A 17 7.16 11.56 8.92
N GLY A 18 8.15 11.67 9.80
CA GLY A 18 9.40 12.39 9.50
C GLY A 18 9.21 13.87 9.12
N GLY A 19 8.14 14.53 9.61
CA GLY A 19 7.81 15.91 9.26
C GLY A 19 7.14 16.09 7.89
N THR A 20 6.86 15.00 7.18
CA THR A 20 6.16 15.02 5.88
C THR A 20 4.79 14.36 6.03
N THR A 21 3.79 14.87 5.30
CA THR A 21 2.48 14.21 5.17
C THR A 21 2.47 13.41 3.88
N TYR A 22 2.28 12.10 4.00
CA TYR A 22 2.18 11.18 2.89
C TYR A 22 0.73 10.76 2.68
N THR A 23 0.40 10.35 1.46
CA THR A 23 -0.80 9.57 1.21
C THR A 23 -0.42 8.11 1.07
N VAL A 24 -1.08 7.27 1.85
CA VAL A 24 -0.82 5.84 1.90
C VAL A 24 -2.10 5.03 1.72
N VAL A 25 -1.95 3.80 1.23
CA VAL A 25 -2.99 2.77 1.29
C VAL A 25 -2.44 1.64 2.15
N ARG A 26 -3.15 1.32 3.24
CA ARG A 26 -2.83 0.18 4.10
C ARG A 26 -3.14 -1.12 3.37
N LEU A 27 -2.27 -2.10 3.55
CA LEU A 27 -2.40 -3.40 2.93
C LEU A 27 -2.90 -4.44 3.93
N PRO A 28 -3.74 -5.40 3.50
CA PRO A 28 -4.10 -6.54 4.32
C PRO A 28 -2.86 -7.31 4.79
N ALA A 29 -2.85 -7.75 6.05
CA ALA A 29 -1.74 -8.52 6.61
C ALA A 29 -1.36 -9.73 5.75
N ALA A 30 -2.34 -10.47 5.23
CA ALA A 30 -2.13 -11.63 4.35
C ALA A 30 -1.33 -11.30 3.08
N LEU A 31 -1.51 -10.11 2.51
CA LEU A 31 -0.74 -9.67 1.33
C LEU A 31 0.71 -9.35 1.72
N ALA A 32 0.91 -8.71 2.88
CA ALA A 32 2.25 -8.40 3.38
C ALA A 32 3.02 -9.66 3.81
N GLU A 33 2.34 -10.63 4.43
CA GLU A 33 2.88 -11.94 4.81
C GLU A 33 3.28 -12.75 3.57
N GLN A 34 2.43 -12.76 2.55
CA GLN A 34 2.76 -13.43 1.30
C GLN A 34 3.97 -12.79 0.60
N ALA A 35 4.03 -11.45 0.54
CA ALA A 35 5.18 -10.75 -0.02
C ALA A 35 6.48 -11.12 0.72
N ASP A 36 6.41 -11.27 2.05
CA ASP A 36 7.56 -11.70 2.85
C ASP A 36 7.95 -13.16 2.57
N ALA A 37 6.97 -14.07 2.49
CA ALA A 37 7.20 -15.47 2.13
C ALA A 37 7.78 -15.65 0.72
N GLU A 38 7.44 -14.75 -0.21
CA GLU A 38 7.99 -14.71 -1.56
C GLU A 38 9.33 -13.95 -1.65
N GLY A 39 9.81 -13.36 -0.55
CA GLY A 39 11.07 -12.63 -0.49
C GLY A 39 11.06 -11.31 -1.26
N THR A 40 9.88 -10.72 -1.53
CA THR A 40 9.73 -9.46 -2.26
C THR A 40 9.40 -8.29 -1.33
N ARG A 41 9.78 -7.09 -1.77
CA ARG A 41 9.40 -5.81 -1.15
C ARG A 41 8.54 -4.95 -2.08
N ARG A 42 7.99 -5.56 -3.13
CA ARG A 42 7.16 -4.88 -4.13
C ARG A 42 5.89 -5.66 -4.42
N VAL A 43 4.82 -4.92 -4.68
CA VAL A 43 3.53 -5.45 -5.10
C VAL A 43 3.18 -4.89 -6.47
N GLY A 44 2.89 -5.79 -7.40
CA GLY A 44 2.39 -5.47 -8.73
C GLY A 44 0.90 -5.79 -8.83
N GLY A 45 0.17 -5.04 -9.65
CA GLY A 45 -1.25 -5.28 -9.88
C GLY A 45 -1.96 -4.05 -10.43
N THR A 46 -3.26 -3.94 -10.12
CA THR A 46 -4.08 -2.80 -10.54
C THR A 46 -4.71 -2.09 -9.34
N MET A 47 -4.79 -0.76 -9.41
CA MET A 47 -5.53 0.10 -8.49
C MET A 47 -6.46 0.99 -9.32
N ASP A 48 -7.78 0.89 -9.10
CA ASP A 48 -8.79 1.61 -9.88
C ASP A 48 -8.60 1.51 -11.41
N GLY A 49 -8.18 0.33 -11.89
CA GLY A 49 -7.93 0.05 -13.30
C GLY A 49 -6.59 0.56 -13.85
N VAL A 50 -5.77 1.20 -13.01
CA VAL A 50 -4.41 1.65 -13.36
C VAL A 50 -3.41 0.58 -12.94
N GLU A 51 -2.54 0.18 -13.88
CA GLU A 51 -1.42 -0.71 -13.60
C GLU A 51 -0.41 -0.05 -12.65
N VAL A 52 -0.04 -0.75 -11.58
CA VAL A 52 0.87 -0.26 -10.56
C VAL A 52 1.96 -1.26 -10.23
N ASN A 53 3.10 -0.72 -9.81
CA ASN A 53 4.19 -1.47 -9.20
C ASN A 53 4.70 -0.64 -8.02
N LEU A 54 4.34 -1.02 -6.80
CA LEU A 54 4.52 -0.21 -5.60
C LEU A 54 5.47 -0.88 -4.61
N GLY A 55 6.23 -0.06 -3.87
CA GLY A 55 7.05 -0.53 -2.77
C GLY A 55 6.21 -0.80 -1.53
N LEU A 56 6.41 -1.97 -0.92
CA LEU A 56 5.83 -2.33 0.38
C LEU A 56 6.64 -1.66 1.49
N ASN A 57 5.99 -0.84 2.30
CA ASN A 57 6.62 -0.10 3.40
C ASN A 57 6.06 -0.52 4.75
N ARG A 58 6.85 -0.31 5.80
CA ARG A 58 6.46 -0.40 7.21
C ARG A 58 7.06 0.81 7.91
N ALA A 59 6.36 1.37 8.88
CA ALA A 59 6.86 2.47 9.70
C ALA A 59 6.51 2.19 11.17
N PRO A 60 7.18 2.82 12.15
CA PRO A 60 6.94 2.52 13.57
C PRO A 60 5.54 2.90 14.08
N VAL A 61 4.81 3.74 13.34
CA VAL A 61 3.54 4.34 13.78
C VAL A 61 2.32 3.61 13.19
N PRO A 62 2.29 3.24 11.90
CA PRO A 62 1.37 2.20 11.44
C PRO A 62 2.01 0.82 11.61
N GLU A 63 1.43 -0.02 12.45
CA GLU A 63 1.84 -1.43 12.56
C GLU A 63 1.63 -2.19 11.22
N ASP A 64 0.64 -1.76 10.44
CA ASP A 64 0.31 -2.33 9.14
C ASP A 64 1.32 -1.95 8.05
N ALA A 65 1.53 -2.87 7.11
CA ALA A 65 2.26 -2.57 5.89
C ALA A 65 1.42 -1.66 4.97
N PHE A 66 2.08 -0.79 4.22
CA PHE A 66 1.41 0.17 3.35
C PHE A 66 2.18 0.43 2.05
N VAL A 67 1.48 1.01 1.07
CA VAL A 67 2.07 1.56 -0.15
C VAL A 67 1.81 3.07 -0.20
N TYR A 68 2.73 3.82 -0.80
CA TYR A 68 2.47 5.22 -1.13
C TYR A 68 1.55 5.30 -2.35
N ALA A 69 0.48 6.09 -2.24
CA ALA A 69 -0.51 6.24 -3.31
C ALA A 69 -0.34 7.54 -4.12
N GLY A 70 0.77 8.26 -3.93
CA GLY A 70 0.95 9.60 -4.49
C GLY A 70 0.03 10.64 -3.83
N PRO A 71 0.22 11.95 -4.08
CA PRO A 71 -0.61 12.96 -3.43
C PRO A 71 -2.09 12.77 -3.74
N VAL A 72 -2.96 12.68 -2.72
CA VAL A 72 -4.41 12.79 -2.97
C VAL A 72 -4.67 14.15 -3.59
N ALA A 73 -5.33 14.18 -4.75
CA ALA A 73 -5.96 15.40 -5.20
C ALA A 73 -7.01 15.78 -4.16
N ARG A 74 -6.76 16.85 -3.39
CA ARG A 74 -7.77 17.40 -2.48
C ARG A 74 -8.89 17.98 -3.32
N VAL A 75 -9.99 17.25 -3.46
CA VAL A 75 -11.25 17.83 -3.95
C VAL A 75 -11.84 18.60 -2.77
N ALA A 76 -11.70 19.93 -2.80
CA ALA A 76 -12.45 20.79 -1.89
C ALA A 76 -13.94 20.66 -2.24
N VAL A 77 -14.75 20.28 -1.24
CA VAL A 77 -16.22 20.24 -1.34
C VAL A 77 -16.78 21.61 -1.07
#